data_AF-A0AAD9FPH0-F1
#
_entry.id   AF-A0AAD9FPH0-F1
#
_cell.length_a   1.000
_cell.length_b   1.000
_cell.length_c   1.000
_cell.angle_alpha   90.00
_cell.angle_beta   90.00
_cell.angle_gamma   90.00
#
_symmetry.space_group_name_H-M   'P 1'
#
loop_
_entity.id
_entity.type
_entity.pdbx_description
1 polymer ?
#
loop_
_entity_poly.entity_id
_entity_poly.type
_entity_poly.pdbx_seq_one_letter_code
_entity_poly.pdbx_strand_id
1 'polypeptide(L)'
;MSKYTQKPFTAEEKRKAIEQYSEKIQYSPRYSNDAWEYRHVIIPKQLVRYVPPGICSEDIWRGLGIRQSPGWEMYMRHDPEPVRVVPPYHSWNPFPPQTYLQASLHHQMVISLSRAASTKFLFFCGAGCHVLLFRRPKDYDVMHAPFGMTGAARTVNVMKK
;
A
#
# COMPACT_ATOMS: atom_id res chain seq x y z
N MET A 1 18.14 4.00 15.65
CA MET A 1 18.83 3.00 14.80
C MET A 1 17.84 1.88 14.49
N SER A 2 17.34 1.77 13.24
CA SER A 2 16.38 0.73 12.89
C SER A 2 17.08 -0.64 12.86
N LYS A 3 16.56 -1.61 13.62
CA LYS A 3 17.18 -2.93 13.81
C LYS A 3 16.82 -3.93 12.70
N TYR A 4 16.57 -3.47 11.48
CA TYR A 4 16.28 -4.36 10.36
C TYR A 4 17.55 -4.59 9.54
N THR A 5 18.43 -5.44 10.08
CA THR A 5 19.47 -6.07 9.25
C THR A 5 18.74 -6.99 8.28
N GLN A 6 18.48 -6.51 7.07
CA GLN A 6 18.00 -7.35 5.97
C GLN A 6 19.07 -8.41 5.74
N LYS A 7 18.76 -9.68 6.03
CA LYS A 7 19.68 -10.77 5.71
C LYS A 7 19.95 -10.73 4.19
N PRO A 8 21.19 -10.94 3.74
CA PRO A 8 21.46 -11.08 2.31
C PRO A 8 20.61 -12.23 1.79
N PHE A 9 19.77 -11.96 0.80
CA PHE A 9 18.95 -12.96 0.14
C PHE A 9 19.47 -13.20 -1.27
N THR A 10 19.33 -14.42 -1.74
CA THR A 10 19.75 -14.78 -3.10
C THR A 10 18.65 -14.38 -4.09
N ALA A 11 19.03 -13.97 -5.30
CA ALA A 11 18.07 -13.64 -6.36
C ALA A 11 17.11 -14.81 -6.67
N GLU A 12 17.57 -16.04 -6.55
CA GLU A 12 16.76 -17.25 -6.75
C GLU A 12 15.68 -17.42 -5.68
N GLU A 13 16.00 -17.18 -4.40
CA GLU A 13 15.04 -17.25 -3.30
C GLU A 13 13.95 -16.20 -3.47
N LYS A 14 14.33 -14.98 -3.90
CA LYS A 14 13.39 -13.93 -4.24
C LYS A 14 12.44 -14.37 -5.35
N ARG A 15 12.96 -14.96 -6.45
CA ARG A 15 12.14 -15.44 -7.58
C ARG A 15 11.14 -16.52 -7.14
N LYS A 16 11.59 -17.54 -6.41
CA LYS A 16 10.72 -18.62 -5.89
C LYS A 16 9.62 -18.07 -4.98
N ALA A 17 9.96 -17.13 -4.10
CA ALA A 17 8.98 -16.50 -3.24
C ALA A 17 7.95 -15.68 -4.04
N ILE A 18 8.39 -14.94 -5.07
CA ILE A 18 7.46 -14.19 -5.94
C ILE A 18 6.51 -15.15 -6.64
N GLU A 19 7.01 -16.22 -7.26
CA GLU A 19 6.18 -17.21 -7.96
C GLU A 19 5.15 -17.86 -7.03
N GLN A 20 5.54 -18.22 -5.81
CA GLN A 20 4.66 -18.87 -4.85
C GLN A 20 3.61 -17.93 -4.22
N TYR A 21 3.95 -16.65 -4.05
CA TYR A 21 3.14 -15.69 -3.28
C TYR A 21 2.52 -14.57 -4.13
N SER A 22 2.84 -14.44 -5.42
CA SER A 22 2.29 -13.39 -6.29
C SER A 22 0.77 -13.44 -6.39
N GLU A 23 0.19 -14.63 -6.40
CA GLU A 23 -1.25 -14.83 -6.45
C GLU A 23 -1.96 -14.45 -5.14
N LYS A 24 -1.23 -14.44 -4.02
CA LYS A 24 -1.78 -14.05 -2.70
C LYS A 24 -1.76 -12.54 -2.47
N ILE A 25 -1.22 -11.76 -3.41
CA ILE A 25 -1.23 -10.30 -3.35
C ILE A 25 -2.68 -9.82 -3.53
N GLN A 26 -3.20 -9.08 -2.54
CA GLN A 26 -4.55 -8.56 -2.60
C GLN A 26 -4.54 -7.10 -3.03
N TYR A 27 -5.45 -6.75 -3.93
CA TYR A 27 -5.62 -5.41 -4.47
C TYR A 27 -6.93 -4.82 -3.98
N SER A 28 -6.88 -3.60 -3.47
CA SER A 28 -8.09 -2.90 -3.07
C SER A 28 -8.87 -2.34 -4.27
N PRO A 29 -10.16 -2.03 -4.07
CA PRO A 29 -10.88 -1.10 -4.94
C PRO A 29 -10.12 0.23 -5.06
N ARG A 30 -10.26 0.90 -6.21
CA ARG A 30 -9.76 2.26 -6.41
C ARG A 30 -10.67 3.25 -5.70
N TYR A 31 -10.08 4.24 -5.04
CA TYR A 31 -10.80 5.39 -4.49
C TYR A 31 -10.12 6.66 -5.00
N SER A 32 -10.87 7.75 -5.15
CA SER A 32 -10.35 8.96 -5.78
C SER A 32 -10.76 10.22 -5.03
N ASN A 33 -9.92 11.24 -5.05
CA ASN A 33 -10.25 12.60 -4.64
C ASN A 33 -10.25 13.53 -5.87
N ASP A 34 -10.23 14.85 -5.71
CA ASP A 34 -10.29 15.78 -6.83
C ASP A 34 -9.13 15.65 -7.84
N ALA A 35 -7.90 15.38 -7.37
CA ALA A 35 -6.70 15.38 -8.21
C ALA A 35 -6.06 13.99 -8.42
N TRP A 36 -6.30 13.05 -7.51
CA TRP A 36 -5.58 11.77 -7.42
C TRP A 36 -6.53 10.58 -7.31
N GLU A 37 -6.12 9.48 -7.92
CA GLU A 37 -6.63 8.15 -7.64
C GLU A 37 -5.70 7.43 -6.67
N TYR A 38 -6.27 6.59 -5.82
CA TYR A 38 -5.57 5.84 -4.79
C TYR A 38 -6.00 4.37 -4.81
N ARG A 39 -5.07 3.51 -4.40
CA ARG A 39 -5.28 2.08 -4.19
C ARG A 39 -4.29 1.60 -3.14
N HIS A 40 -4.68 0.61 -2.35
CA HIS A 40 -3.75 -0.11 -1.50
C HIS A 40 -3.54 -1.54 -1.99
N VAL A 41 -2.32 -2.05 -1.79
CA VAL A 41 -1.94 -3.42 -2.09
C VAL A 41 -1.46 -4.06 -0.80
N ILE A 42 -2.05 -5.19 -0.46
CA ILE A 42 -1.67 -5.97 0.73
C ILE A 42 -0.67 -7.03 0.28
N ILE A 43 0.53 -6.96 0.84
CA ILE A 43 1.62 -7.89 0.54
C ILE A 43 1.71 -8.97 1.62
N PRO A 44 1.84 -10.25 1.24
CA PRO A 44 2.07 -11.33 2.20
C PRO A 44 3.42 -11.19 2.89
N LYS A 45 3.48 -11.50 4.19
CA LYS A 45 4.66 -11.37 5.07
C LYS A 45 5.97 -11.93 4.48
N GLN A 46 5.89 -12.99 3.67
CA GLN A 46 7.05 -13.62 3.06
C GLN A 46 7.74 -12.74 2.00
N LEU A 47 6.97 -11.89 1.29
CA LEU A 47 7.50 -10.99 0.27
C LEU A 47 8.03 -9.68 0.85
N VAL A 48 7.59 -9.30 2.04
CA VAL A 48 7.91 -8.02 2.68
C VAL A 48 9.41 -7.87 2.93
N ARG A 49 10.11 -8.98 3.23
CA ARG A 49 11.56 -8.98 3.41
C ARG A 49 12.32 -8.47 2.17
N TYR A 50 11.73 -8.59 0.98
CA TYR A 50 12.35 -8.14 -0.28
C TYR A 50 11.99 -6.69 -0.63
N VAL A 51 11.10 -6.06 0.14
CA VAL A 51 10.72 -4.66 -0.07
C VAL A 51 11.73 -3.78 0.67
N PRO A 52 12.48 -2.89 -0.02
CA PRO A 52 13.41 -1.98 0.65
C PRO A 52 12.67 -1.09 1.65
N PRO A 53 13.29 -0.63 2.76
CA PRO A 53 12.63 0.29 3.68
C PRO A 53 12.29 1.62 2.99
N GLY A 54 11.10 2.16 3.26
CA GLY A 54 10.65 3.45 2.71
C GLY A 54 9.91 3.35 1.37
N ILE A 55 10.01 4.42 0.56
CA ILE A 55 9.38 4.53 -0.76
C ILE A 55 10.23 3.77 -1.80
N CYS A 56 9.59 3.09 -2.76
CA CYS A 56 10.25 2.35 -3.82
C CYS A 56 9.71 2.76 -5.20
N SER A 57 10.59 2.69 -6.20
CA SER A 57 10.27 3.00 -7.60
C SER A 57 9.47 1.89 -8.28
N GLU A 58 8.93 2.21 -9.45
CA GLU A 58 8.14 1.30 -10.29
C GLU A 58 8.81 -0.05 -10.54
N ASP A 59 10.07 -0.05 -10.93
CA ASP A 59 10.83 -1.27 -11.22
C ASP A 59 10.92 -2.20 -10.01
N ILE A 60 11.06 -1.62 -8.81
CA ILE A 60 11.23 -2.38 -7.58
C ILE A 60 9.94 -3.10 -7.20
N TRP A 61 8.80 -2.39 -7.19
CA TRP A 61 7.54 -3.02 -6.80
C TRP A 61 6.97 -3.92 -7.90
N ARG A 62 7.20 -3.62 -9.19
CA ARG A 62 6.91 -4.55 -10.29
C ARG A 62 7.74 -5.83 -10.16
N GLY A 63 9.01 -5.70 -9.78
CA GLY A 63 9.91 -6.81 -9.51
C GLY A 63 9.53 -7.67 -8.28
N LEU A 64 8.51 -7.29 -7.51
CA LEU A 64 7.94 -8.10 -6.42
C LEU A 64 6.69 -8.88 -6.86
N GLY A 65 6.27 -8.74 -8.12
CA GLY A 65 5.06 -9.37 -8.64
C GLY A 65 3.79 -8.53 -8.50
N ILE A 66 3.89 -7.26 -8.09
CA ILE A 66 2.75 -6.34 -8.08
C ILE A 66 2.44 -5.93 -9.53
N ARG A 67 1.23 -6.22 -10.00
CA ARG A 67 0.80 -5.93 -11.37
C ARG A 67 -0.36 -4.94 -11.35
N GLN A 68 -0.09 -3.72 -11.77
CA GLN A 68 -1.09 -2.66 -11.97
C GLN A 68 -0.81 -1.88 -13.25
N SER A 69 -1.78 -1.05 -13.66
CA SER A 69 -1.67 -0.15 -14.82
C SER A 69 -0.45 0.78 -14.69
N PRO A 70 0.00 1.43 -15.77
CA PRO A 70 1.09 2.42 -15.66
C PRO A 70 0.65 3.68 -14.89
N GLY A 71 1.62 4.40 -14.30
CA GLY A 71 1.39 5.69 -13.63
C GLY A 71 1.05 5.62 -12.15
N TRP A 72 1.11 4.43 -11.54
CA TRP A 72 0.95 4.30 -10.10
C TRP A 72 2.28 4.52 -9.38
N GLU A 73 2.28 5.44 -8.43
CA GLU A 73 3.41 5.77 -7.58
C GLU A 73 3.14 5.30 -6.16
N MET A 74 4.11 4.62 -5.53
CA MET A 74 4.03 4.32 -4.11
C MET A 74 4.33 5.59 -3.31
N TYR A 75 3.40 6.03 -2.46
CA TYR A 75 3.59 7.27 -1.68
C TYR A 75 3.79 7.01 -0.19
N MET A 76 3.30 5.88 0.32
CA MET A 76 3.39 5.56 1.74
C MET A 76 3.40 4.04 1.94
N ARG A 77 4.13 3.61 2.97
CA ARG A 77 4.07 2.25 3.52
C ARG A 77 3.46 2.31 4.91
N HIS A 78 2.55 1.40 5.18
CA HIS A 78 2.10 1.12 6.54
C HIS A 78 2.62 -0.25 6.97
N ASP A 79 3.54 -0.26 7.92
CA ASP A 79 4.00 -1.47 8.58
C ASP A 79 3.04 -1.80 9.75
N PRO A 80 2.69 -3.08 9.95
CA PRO A 80 1.83 -3.48 11.05
C PRO A 80 2.46 -3.08 12.39
N GLU A 81 1.64 -2.58 13.31
CA GLU A 81 2.10 -2.25 14.66
C GLU A 81 2.76 -3.48 15.28
N PRO A 82 3.95 -3.38 15.89
CA PRO A 82 4.55 -4.49 16.58
C PRO A 82 3.60 -4.93 17.70
N VAL A 83 3.19 -6.21 17.67
CA VAL A 83 2.40 -6.80 18.74
C VAL A 83 3.14 -6.62 20.06
N ARG A 84 2.70 -5.65 20.87
CA ARG A 84 3.23 -5.46 22.22
C ARG A 84 2.73 -6.65 23.03
N VAL A 85 3.59 -7.64 23.22
CA VAL A 85 3.36 -8.71 24.20
C VAL A 85 3.25 -8.02 25.57
N VAL A 86 2.01 -7.81 26.03
CA VAL A 86 1.77 -7.45 27.42
C VAL A 86 2.09 -8.70 28.24
N PRO A 87 3.09 -8.67 29.14
CA PRO A 87 3.37 -9.82 29.98
C PRO A 87 2.12 -10.17 30.79
N PRO A 88 1.84 -11.47 31.03
CA PRO A 88 0.73 -11.87 31.87
C PRO A 88 0.90 -11.23 33.24
N TYR A 89 -0.14 -10.52 33.67
CA TYR A 89 -0.16 -9.73 34.89
C TYR A 89 -0.01 -10.67 36.10
N HIS A 90 1.22 -10.91 36.56
CA HIS A 90 1.50 -11.53 37.84
C HIS A 90 2.53 -10.68 38.61
N SER A 91 1.99 -9.97 39.61
CA SER A 91 2.60 -9.36 40.80
C SER A 91 3.69 -8.29 40.63
N TRP A 92 3.29 -7.00 40.71
CA TRP A 92 3.51 -6.07 41.84
C TRP A 92 3.37 -4.63 41.36
N ASN A 93 2.25 -3.98 41.71
CA ASN A 93 2.22 -2.58 42.16
C ASN A 93 0.82 -2.27 42.76
N PRO A 94 0.70 -2.07 44.08
CA PRO A 94 -0.57 -1.78 44.72
C PRO A 94 -0.76 -0.26 44.87
N PHE A 95 -0.96 0.50 43.80
CA PHE A 95 -1.59 1.84 43.84
C PHE A 95 -1.94 2.29 42.41
N PRO A 96 -3.19 2.70 42.11
CA PRO A 96 -3.55 3.29 40.84
C PRO A 96 -3.39 4.82 40.86
N PRO A 97 -2.72 5.46 39.89
CA PRO A 97 -3.00 6.85 39.56
C PRO A 97 -4.28 6.92 38.74
N GLN A 98 -5.20 7.72 39.24
CA GLN A 98 -6.62 7.83 38.94
C GLN A 98 -6.93 8.50 37.59
N THR A 99 -6.30 8.11 36.49
CA THR A 99 -6.46 8.80 35.19
C THR A 99 -6.75 7.87 34.01
N TYR A 100 -7.49 6.77 34.24
CA TYR A 100 -7.92 5.85 33.17
C TYR A 100 -9.35 6.09 32.63
N LEU A 101 -9.91 7.29 32.85
CA LEU A 101 -11.15 7.73 32.19
C LEU A 101 -10.98 9.00 31.34
N GLN A 102 -9.75 9.38 30.97
CA GLN A 102 -9.53 10.53 30.07
C GLN A 102 -8.63 10.23 28.87
N ALA A 103 -7.88 9.13 28.88
CA ALA A 103 -7.06 8.71 27.74
C ALA A 103 -7.80 7.85 26.69
N SER A 104 -9.09 7.53 26.91
CA SER A 104 -9.93 6.86 25.91
C SER A 104 -10.66 7.84 24.98
N LEU A 105 -10.66 9.14 25.28
CA LEU A 105 -11.37 10.15 24.48
C LEU A 105 -10.44 11.09 23.71
N HIS A 106 -9.19 11.32 24.15
CA HIS A 106 -8.28 12.20 23.41
C HIS A 106 -7.59 11.53 22.21
N HIS A 107 -7.59 10.19 22.11
CA HIS A 107 -7.21 9.50 20.88
C HIS A 107 -8.36 9.40 19.86
N GLN A 108 -9.60 9.75 20.26
CA GLN A 108 -10.75 9.79 19.35
C GLN A 108 -10.99 11.18 18.74
N MET A 109 -10.26 12.23 19.16
CA MET A 109 -10.51 13.61 18.70
C MET A 109 -9.53 14.19 17.67
N VAL A 110 -8.67 13.38 17.03
CA VAL A 110 -7.90 13.84 15.85
C VAL A 110 -8.19 13.05 14.56
N ILE A 111 -9.15 12.12 14.59
CA ILE A 111 -9.68 11.46 13.38
C ILE A 111 -11.19 11.76 13.28
N SER A 112 -11.56 13.01 13.49
CA SER A 112 -12.95 13.50 13.40
C SER A 112 -13.11 14.68 12.44
N LEU A 113 -12.23 14.80 11.44
CA LEU A 113 -12.35 15.83 10.40
C LEU A 113 -12.02 15.24 9.02
N SER A 114 -12.82 14.26 8.60
CA SER A 114 -13.48 14.29 7.29
C SER A 114 -14.34 13.07 7.09
N ARG A 115 -15.62 13.34 6.86
CA ARG A 115 -16.65 12.41 6.43
C ARG A 115 -16.23 11.66 5.15
N ALA A 116 -16.74 10.44 5.06
CA ALA A 116 -16.91 9.60 3.87
C ALA A 116 -15.70 8.73 3.44
N ALA A 117 -15.86 7.43 3.69
CA ALA A 117 -15.30 6.29 2.95
C ALA A 117 -13.83 5.88 3.09
N SER A 118 -12.89 6.71 3.55
CA SER A 118 -11.46 6.33 3.43
C SER A 118 -10.86 5.58 4.64
N THR A 119 -11.31 5.85 5.87
CA THR A 119 -10.57 5.41 7.08
C THR A 119 -11.04 4.10 7.73
N LYS A 120 -12.19 3.55 7.33
CA LYS A 120 -12.74 2.30 7.91
C LYS A 120 -12.10 1.02 7.36
N PHE A 121 -11.29 1.10 6.31
CA PHE A 121 -10.72 -0.08 5.63
C PHE A 121 -9.35 -0.51 6.17
N LEU A 122 -8.72 0.27 7.06
CA LEU A 122 -7.42 -0.03 7.66
C LEU A 122 -7.46 -1.08 8.80
N PHE A 123 -8.64 -1.55 9.22
CA PHE A 123 -8.79 -2.33 10.46
C PHE A 123 -9.13 -3.82 10.30
N PHE A 124 -9.19 -4.38 9.08
CA PHE A 124 -9.59 -5.79 8.88
C PHE A 124 -8.56 -6.70 8.21
N CYS A 125 -7.32 -6.25 8.01
CA CYS A 125 -6.25 -7.18 7.67
C CYS A 125 -5.57 -7.63 8.97
N GLY A 126 -5.85 -8.87 9.38
CA GLY A 126 -5.35 -9.47 10.63
C GLY A 126 -3.87 -9.20 10.86
N ALA A 127 -3.51 -9.08 12.15
CA ALA A 127 -2.16 -8.77 12.63
C ALA A 127 -1.04 -9.39 11.75
N GLY A 128 -0.28 -8.53 11.04
CA GLY A 128 0.85 -8.94 10.21
C GLY A 128 0.74 -8.69 8.70
N CYS A 129 -0.33 -8.04 8.23
CA CYS A 129 -0.40 -7.56 6.85
C CYS A 129 0.46 -6.31 6.64
N HIS A 130 1.23 -6.28 5.55
CA HIS A 130 1.95 -5.07 5.13
C HIS A 130 1.19 -4.41 3.99
N VAL A 131 0.86 -3.13 4.16
CA VAL A 131 0.03 -2.38 3.22
C VAL A 131 0.90 -1.36 2.51
N LEU A 132 0.96 -1.47 1.18
CA LEU A 132 1.57 -0.47 0.32
C LEU A 132 0.48 0.42 -0.27
N LEU A 133 0.65 1.73 -0.13
CA LEU A 133 -0.30 2.72 -0.62
C LEU A 133 0.23 3.36 -1.91
N PHE A 134 -0.59 3.31 -2.95
CA PHE A 134 -0.30 3.85 -4.26
C PHE A 134 -1.23 5.01 -4.59
N ARG A 135 -0.71 5.98 -5.34
CA ARG A 135 -1.46 7.09 -5.93
C ARG A 135 -1.17 7.21 -7.42
N ARG A 136 -2.10 7.75 -8.19
CA ARG A 136 -1.97 8.00 -9.63
C ARG A 136 -2.71 9.29 -9.97
N PRO A 137 -2.13 10.23 -10.75
CA PRO A 137 -2.85 11.40 -11.23
C PRO A 137 -4.03 10.99 -12.13
N LYS A 138 -5.20 11.62 -11.98
CA LYS A 138 -6.39 11.30 -12.80
C LYS A 138 -6.19 11.61 -14.29
N ASP A 139 -5.38 12.62 -14.56
CA ASP A 139 -4.98 13.10 -15.88
C ASP A 139 -3.84 12.29 -16.50
N TYR A 140 -3.34 11.25 -15.83
CA TYR A 140 -2.23 10.43 -16.33
C TYR A 140 -2.53 9.85 -17.73
N ASP A 141 -3.72 9.29 -17.93
CA ASP A 141 -4.10 8.68 -19.21
C ASP A 141 -4.27 9.73 -20.33
N VAL A 142 -4.58 10.98 -19.97
CA VAL A 142 -4.68 12.12 -20.90
C VAL A 142 -3.29 12.59 -21.32
N MET A 143 -2.36 12.69 -20.37
CA MET A 143 -0.99 13.13 -20.63
C MET A 143 -0.12 12.07 -21.30
N HIS A 144 -0.39 10.78 -21.02
CA HIS A 144 0.39 9.64 -21.52
C HIS A 144 -0.45 8.75 -22.44
N ALA A 145 -1.35 9.37 -23.21
CA ALA A 145 -2.15 8.67 -24.20
C ALA A 145 -1.24 7.79 -25.07
N PRO A 146 -1.57 6.50 -25.27
CA PRO A 146 -0.75 5.63 -26.10
C PRO A 146 -0.59 6.27 -27.49
N PHE A 147 0.57 6.07 -28.11
CA PHE A 147 0.99 6.62 -29.40
C PHE A 147 -0.01 6.46 -30.58
N GLY A 148 -1.17 5.82 -30.39
CA GLY A 148 -2.23 5.64 -31.38
C GLY A 148 -3.44 6.59 -31.26
N MET A 149 -3.51 7.54 -30.32
CA MET A 149 -4.67 8.43 -30.18
C MET A 149 -4.43 9.91 -30.53
N THR A 150 -3.19 10.31 -30.83
CA THR A 150 -2.94 11.62 -31.46
C THR A 150 -3.39 11.54 -32.92
N GLY A 151 -4.51 12.20 -33.23
CA GLY A 151 -5.24 12.11 -34.50
C GLY A 151 -4.35 12.19 -35.74
N ALA A 152 -4.23 11.07 -36.43
CA ALA A 152 -4.03 11.01 -37.87
C ALA A 152 -4.88 9.87 -38.41
N ALA A 153 -6.21 10.05 -38.36
CA ALA A 153 -7.10 9.29 -39.22
C ALA A 153 -6.66 9.58 -40.67
N ARG A 154 -5.89 8.67 -41.27
CA ARG A 154 -5.74 8.64 -42.73
C ARG A 154 -7.12 8.36 -43.29
N THR A 155 -7.82 9.40 -43.71
CA THR A 155 -8.89 9.32 -44.69
C THR A 155 -8.30 8.64 -45.93
N VAL A 156 -8.45 7.32 -46.01
CA VAL A 156 -8.20 6.60 -47.25
C VAL A 156 -9.30 7.03 -48.22
N ASN A 157 -8.86 7.63 -49.32
CA ASN A 157 -9.70 8.27 -50.33
C ASN A 157 -10.91 7.43 -50.72
N VAL A 158 -12.10 8.02 -50.55
CA VAL A 158 -13.23 7.81 -51.45
C VAL A 158 -12.80 8.35 -52.81
N MET A 159 -12.23 7.49 -53.67
CA MET A 159 -12.36 7.55 -55.13
C MET A 159 -11.55 6.40 -55.73
N LYS A 160 -12.23 5.38 -56.26
CA LYS A 160 -11.95 4.87 -57.62
C LYS A 160 -12.97 3.80 -58.04
N LYS A 161 -13.82 4.26 -58.96
CA LYS A 161 -14.44 3.59 -60.11
C LYS A 161 -15.59 2.63 -59.86
#